data_AF-A0A436RGS5-F1
#
_entry.id   AF-A0A436RGS5-F1
#
_cell.length_a   1.000
_cell.length_b   1.000
_cell.length_c   1.000
_cell.angle_alpha   90.00
_cell.angle_beta   90.00
_cell.angle_gamma   90.00
#
_symmetry.space_group_name_H-M   'P 1'
#
loop_
_entity.id
_entity.type
_entity.pdbx_description
1 polymer ?
#
loop_
_entity_poly.entity_id
_entity_poly.type
_entity_poly.pdbx_seq_one_letter_code
_entity_poly.pdbx_strand_id
1 'polypeptide(L)'
;LSTASYFESLASLENRIFKQRVAARFGAGRRVSSFFAGAYAAVKLCAEAVTEANRDDPASVRGFLHANPRQTVLGPLAIDPRTNHAALPFHLGRINEQSGFDVIASHGAIVADPYLVGTLASQPVPHLRVVQ
;
A
#
# COMPACT_ATOMS: atom_id res chain seq x y z
N LEU A 1 -10.12 15.30 6.07
CA LEU A 1 -9.39 14.54 5.02
C LEU A 1 -8.42 13.59 5.70
N SER A 2 -8.04 12.49 5.04
CA SER A 2 -7.05 11.53 5.55
C SER A 2 -6.20 11.02 4.40
N THR A 3 -4.94 10.65 4.66
CA THR A 3 -4.04 10.04 3.68
C THR A 3 -3.69 8.63 4.13
N ALA A 4 -3.62 7.71 3.17
CA ALA A 4 -3.28 6.32 3.43
C ALA A 4 -2.74 5.64 2.17
N SER A 5 -2.04 4.52 2.36
CA SER A 5 -1.67 3.62 1.25
C SER A 5 -2.81 2.69 0.83
N TYR A 6 -3.94 2.72 1.55
CA TYR A 6 -5.13 1.93 1.22
C TYR A 6 -6.39 2.52 1.84
N PHE A 7 -7.48 2.49 1.07
CA PHE A 7 -8.85 2.66 1.55
C PHE A 7 -9.71 1.50 1.04
N GLU A 8 -10.70 1.06 1.83
CA GLU A 8 -11.59 -0.04 1.45
C GLU A 8 -12.47 0.25 0.22
N SER A 9 -12.58 1.52 -0.16
CA SER A 9 -13.32 2.05 -1.32
C SER A 9 -12.54 1.99 -2.64
N LEU A 10 -11.27 1.57 -2.65
CA LEU A 10 -10.49 1.44 -3.87
C LEU A 10 -11.18 0.54 -4.91
N ALA A 11 -11.34 1.05 -6.13
CA ALA A 11 -12.10 0.39 -7.20
C ALA A 11 -11.29 -0.65 -8.00
N SER A 12 -10.45 -1.46 -7.35
CA SER A 12 -9.65 -2.50 -8.02
C SER A 12 -10.25 -3.90 -7.86
N LEU A 13 -9.90 -4.81 -8.79
CA LEU A 13 -10.28 -6.22 -8.70
C LEU A 13 -9.65 -6.89 -7.48
N GLU A 14 -8.38 -6.58 -7.22
CA GLU A 14 -7.60 -7.07 -6.09
C GLU A 14 -8.25 -6.67 -4.77
N ASN A 15 -8.73 -5.44 -4.64
CA ASN A 15 -9.42 -4.98 -3.43
C ASN A 15 -10.75 -5.73 -3.22
N ARG A 16 -11.51 -5.98 -4.29
CA ARG A 16 -12.76 -6.77 -4.20
C ARG A 16 -12.49 -8.21 -3.73
N ILE A 17 -11.51 -8.88 -4.33
CA ILE A 17 -11.12 -10.26 -3.94
C ILE A 17 -10.62 -10.29 -2.49
N PHE A 18 -9.79 -9.32 -2.12
CA PHE A 18 -9.28 -9.20 -0.76
C PHE A 18 -10.40 -9.02 0.27
N LYS A 19 -11.35 -8.10 0.02
CA LYS A 19 -12.52 -7.89 0.88
C LYS A 19 -13.41 -9.12 0.98
N GLN A 20 -13.58 -9.88 -0.11
CA GLN A 20 -14.31 -11.16 -0.09
C GLN A 20 -13.64 -12.18 0.84
N ARG A 21 -12.30 -12.31 0.78
CA ARG A 21 -11.54 -13.20 1.67
C ARG A 21 -11.64 -12.77 3.14
N VAL A 22 -11.55 -11.48 3.41
CA VAL A 22 -11.73 -10.93 4.76
C VAL A 22 -13.14 -11.21 5.28
N ALA A 23 -14.16 -10.95 4.46
CA ALA A 23 -15.56 -11.20 4.82
C ALA A 23 -15.83 -12.69 5.07
N ALA A 24 -15.27 -13.58 4.25
CA ALA A 24 -15.40 -15.03 4.45
C ALA A 24 -14.77 -15.50 5.76
N ARG A 25 -13.68 -14.87 6.21
CA ARG A 25 -12.94 -15.27 7.42
C ARG A 25 -13.42 -14.61 8.70
N PHE A 26 -13.91 -13.38 8.63
CA PHE A 26 -14.20 -12.51 9.77
C PHE A 26 -15.63 -11.93 9.79
N GLY A 27 -16.46 -12.27 8.81
CA GLY A 27 -17.84 -11.80 8.67
C GLY A 27 -18.01 -10.59 7.75
N ALA A 28 -19.19 -10.48 7.13
CA ALA A 28 -19.49 -9.48 6.09
C ALA A 28 -19.38 -8.01 6.55
N GLY A 29 -19.52 -7.74 7.85
CA GLY A 29 -19.40 -6.39 8.42
C GLY A 29 -17.97 -5.95 8.74
N ARG A 30 -16.95 -6.81 8.50
CA ARG A 30 -15.57 -6.49 8.86
C ARG A 30 -14.99 -5.44 7.89
N ARG A 31 -14.84 -4.21 8.39
CA ARG A 31 -14.11 -3.14 7.69
C ARG A 31 -12.60 -3.38 7.69
N VAL A 32 -11.94 -2.84 6.67
CA VAL A 32 -10.50 -3.00 6.48
C VAL A 32 -9.79 -1.65 6.50
N SER A 33 -8.83 -1.51 7.41
CA SER A 33 -7.98 -0.32 7.50
C SER A 33 -6.70 -0.47 6.66
N SER A 34 -6.01 0.65 6.43
CA SER A 34 -4.69 0.65 5.79
C SER A 34 -3.67 -0.21 6.54
N PHE A 35 -3.73 -0.26 7.88
CA PHE A 35 -2.87 -1.11 8.70
C PHE A 35 -3.14 -2.59 8.47
N PHE A 36 -4.42 -2.98 8.40
CA PHE A 36 -4.78 -4.37 8.12
C PHE A 36 -4.32 -4.78 6.72
N ALA A 37 -4.55 -3.93 5.71
CA ALA A 37 -4.10 -4.19 4.35
C ALA A 37 -2.56 -4.33 4.26
N GLY A 38 -1.81 -3.46 4.96
CA GLY A 38 -0.35 -3.53 5.05
C GLY A 38 0.15 -4.80 5.73
N ALA A 39 -0.42 -5.17 6.88
CA ALA A 39 -0.06 -6.40 7.58
C ALA A 39 -0.38 -7.65 6.74
N TYR A 40 -1.56 -7.68 6.10
CA TYR A 40 -1.93 -8.77 5.19
C TYR A 40 -0.95 -8.90 4.02
N ALA A 41 -0.56 -7.77 3.39
CA ALA A 41 0.42 -7.77 2.31
C ALA A 41 1.78 -8.31 2.79
N ALA A 42 2.29 -7.83 3.93
CA ALA A 42 3.58 -8.27 4.47
C ALA A 42 3.60 -9.77 4.77
N VAL A 43 2.55 -10.31 5.41
CA VAL A 43 2.47 -11.75 5.73
C VAL A 43 2.33 -12.59 4.46
N LYS A 44 1.49 -12.17 3.50
CA LYS A 44 1.34 -12.85 2.21
C LYS A 44 2.67 -12.93 1.46
N LEU A 45 3.42 -11.82 1.41
CA LEU A 45 4.73 -11.77 0.76
C LEU A 45 5.75 -12.67 1.46
N CYS A 46 5.76 -12.69 2.78
CA CYS A 46 6.63 -13.59 3.54
C CYS A 46 6.32 -15.06 3.24
N ALA A 47 5.04 -15.45 3.25
CA ALA A 47 4.61 -16.80 2.93
C ALA A 47 4.97 -17.22 1.49
N GLU A 48 4.75 -16.32 0.53
CA GLU A 48 5.17 -16.53 -0.88
C GLU A 48 6.68 -16.70 -0.98
N ALA A 49 7.46 -15.86 -0.30
CA ALA A 49 8.91 -15.94 -0.32
C ALA A 49 9.46 -17.23 0.26
N VAL A 50 8.91 -17.71 1.39
CA VAL A 50 9.30 -18.98 1.99
C VAL A 50 8.97 -20.15 1.07
N THR A 51 7.79 -20.12 0.45
CA THR A 51 7.33 -21.17 -0.47
C THR A 51 8.22 -21.24 -1.71
N GLU A 52 8.49 -20.11 -2.34
CA GLU A 52 9.25 -20.03 -3.59
C GLU A 52 10.76 -20.25 -3.37
N ALA A 53 11.31 -19.77 -2.26
CA ALA A 53 12.71 -20.04 -1.92
C ALA A 53 12.95 -21.48 -1.46
N ASN A 54 11.88 -22.23 -1.16
CA ASN A 54 11.91 -23.54 -0.51
C ASN A 54 12.80 -23.55 0.76
N ARG A 55 12.85 -22.41 1.45
CA ARG A 55 13.67 -22.13 2.64
C ARG A 55 13.03 -21.00 3.43
N ASP A 56 13.16 -21.04 4.75
CA ASP A 56 12.66 -20.03 5.67
C ASP A 56 13.76 -19.15 6.29
N ASP A 57 15.02 -19.34 5.88
CA ASP A 57 16.11 -18.53 6.36
C ASP A 57 15.97 -17.06 5.88
N PRO A 58 16.29 -16.06 6.73
CA PRO A 58 16.08 -14.65 6.40
C PRO A 58 16.79 -14.17 5.15
N ALA A 59 17.94 -14.75 4.80
CA ALA A 59 18.71 -14.33 3.62
C ALA A 59 18.01 -14.77 2.34
N SER A 60 17.53 -16.01 2.27
CA SER A 60 16.75 -16.54 1.14
C SER A 60 15.43 -15.79 0.97
N VAL A 61 14.69 -15.56 2.07
CA VAL A 61 13.42 -14.81 2.05
C VAL A 61 13.63 -13.38 1.54
N ARG A 62 14.63 -12.67 2.07
CA ARG A 62 14.96 -11.31 1.61
C ARG A 62 15.40 -11.28 0.16
N GLY A 63 16.26 -12.22 -0.24
CA GLY A 63 16.72 -12.34 -1.63
C GLY A 63 15.54 -12.45 -2.61
N PHE A 64 14.55 -13.28 -2.29
CA PHE A 64 13.33 -13.40 -3.11
C PHE A 64 12.51 -12.11 -3.15
N LEU A 65 12.36 -11.43 -2.00
CA LEU A 65 11.58 -10.20 -1.89
C LEU A 65 12.25 -9.00 -2.59
N HIS A 66 13.58 -8.96 -2.63
CA HIS A 66 14.35 -7.91 -3.30
C HIS A 66 14.46 -8.10 -4.82
N ALA A 67 14.26 -9.33 -5.31
CA ALA A 67 14.50 -9.66 -6.71
C ALA A 67 13.53 -8.96 -7.68
N ASN A 68 12.24 -8.92 -7.37
CA ASN A 68 11.21 -8.37 -8.25
C ASN A 68 10.01 -7.82 -7.47
N PRO A 69 9.30 -6.80 -7.99
CA PRO A 69 8.02 -6.36 -7.44
C PRO A 69 6.99 -7.50 -7.38
N ARG A 70 6.13 -7.47 -6.36
CA ARG A 70 5.13 -8.51 -6.11
C ARG A 70 3.73 -7.92 -6.08
N GLN A 71 2.75 -8.67 -6.58
CA GLN A 71 1.36 -8.20 -6.59
C GLN A 71 0.72 -8.36 -5.21
N THR A 72 0.25 -7.23 -4.67
CA THR A 72 -0.40 -7.16 -3.36
C THR A 72 -1.74 -6.43 -3.44
N VAL A 73 -2.45 -6.37 -2.31
CA VAL A 73 -3.65 -5.51 -2.19
C VAL A 73 -3.33 -4.02 -2.33
N LEU A 74 -2.08 -3.63 -2.09
CA LEU A 74 -1.57 -2.26 -2.25
C LEU A 74 -1.07 -2.00 -3.69
N GLY A 75 -1.34 -2.91 -4.63
CA GLY A 75 -0.76 -2.92 -5.97
C GLY A 75 0.61 -3.60 -6.04
N PRO A 76 1.35 -3.42 -7.15
CA PRO A 76 2.73 -3.89 -7.28
C PRO A 76 3.62 -3.25 -6.21
N LEU A 77 4.23 -4.07 -5.35
CA LEU A 77 5.04 -3.64 -4.23
C LEU A 77 6.48 -4.10 -4.42
N ALA A 78 7.42 -3.15 -4.41
CA ALA A 78 8.85 -3.40 -4.45
C ALA A 78 9.47 -3.05 -3.09
N ILE A 79 10.35 -3.91 -2.59
CA ILE A 79 11.11 -3.69 -1.36
C ILE A 79 12.52 -3.28 -1.73
N ASP A 80 12.95 -2.11 -1.26
CA ASP A 80 14.29 -1.60 -1.51
C ASP A 80 15.33 -2.43 -0.74
N PRO A 81 16.38 -2.97 -1.40
CA PRO A 81 17.37 -3.81 -0.73
C PRO A 81 18.31 -3.07 0.23
N ARG A 82 18.44 -1.74 0.09
CA ARG A 82 19.28 -0.89 0.95
C ARG A 82 18.54 -0.49 2.22
N THR A 83 17.25 -0.16 2.13
CA THR A 83 16.48 0.39 3.27
C THR A 83 15.45 -0.58 3.83
N ASN A 84 15.17 -1.70 3.15
CA ASN A 84 14.04 -2.61 3.42
C ASN A 84 12.66 -1.93 3.46
N HIS A 85 12.53 -0.70 2.95
CA HIS A 85 11.24 -0.04 2.85
C HIS A 85 10.55 -0.38 1.53
N ALA A 86 9.22 -0.39 1.57
CA ALA A 86 8.39 -0.59 0.39
C ALA A 86 8.05 0.74 -0.28
N ALA A 87 8.02 0.77 -1.61
CA ALA A 87 7.32 1.83 -2.33
C ALA A 87 5.80 1.60 -2.19
N LEU A 88 5.06 2.59 -1.68
CA LEU A 88 3.64 2.46 -1.37
C LEU A 88 2.80 3.49 -2.16
N PRO A 89 1.60 3.13 -2.63
CA PRO A 89 0.72 4.09 -3.28
C PRO A 89 0.28 5.18 -2.29
N PHE A 90 -0.14 6.31 -2.83
CA PHE A 90 -0.73 7.40 -2.06
C PHE A 90 -2.20 7.57 -2.43
N HIS A 91 -3.07 7.63 -1.43
CA HIS A 91 -4.46 7.99 -1.60
C HIS A 91 -4.86 9.10 -0.63
N LEU A 92 -5.63 10.07 -1.13
CA LEU A 92 -6.28 11.09 -0.33
C LEU A 92 -7.78 10.75 -0.21
N GLY A 93 -8.22 10.50 1.01
CA GLY A 93 -9.59 10.15 1.36
C GLY A 93 -10.35 11.31 2.00
N ARG A 94 -11.62 11.46 1.61
CA ARG A 94 -12.62 12.27 2.30
C ARG A 94 -13.56 11.35 3.07
N ILE A 95 -13.80 11.61 4.35
CA ILE A 95 -14.75 10.83 5.13
C ILE A 95 -16.15 10.96 4.50
N ASN A 96 -16.88 9.85 4.41
CA ASN A 96 -18.25 9.81 3.88
C ASN A 96 -19.28 9.51 4.98
N GLU A 97 -20.57 9.63 4.64
CA GLU A 97 -21.68 9.43 5.58
C GLU A 97 -21.74 8.00 6.13
N GLN A 98 -21.17 7.03 5.40
CA GLN A 98 -21.08 5.63 5.81
C GLN A 98 -19.85 5.37 6.70
N SER A 99 -19.26 6.39 7.33
CA SER A 99 -18.05 6.27 8.18
C SER A 99 -16.85 5.59 7.50
N GLY A 100 -16.81 5.61 6.16
CA GLY A 100 -15.70 5.19 5.33
C GLY A 100 -14.99 6.39 4.70
N PHE A 101 -14.20 6.15 3.66
CA PHE A 101 -13.51 7.21 2.92
C PHE A 101 -13.76 7.07 1.42
N ASP A 102 -14.15 8.17 0.77
CA ASP A 102 -14.14 8.28 -0.68
C ASP A 102 -12.76 8.76 -1.14
N VAL A 103 -12.16 8.06 -2.10
CA VAL A 103 -10.85 8.44 -2.65
C VAL A 103 -11.04 9.58 -3.64
N ILE A 104 -10.51 10.76 -3.30
CA ILE A 104 -10.65 11.98 -4.11
C ILE A 104 -9.37 12.32 -4.89
N ALA A 105 -8.22 11.74 -4.51
CA ALA A 105 -6.99 11.79 -5.29
C ALA A 105 -6.17 10.52 -5.04
N SER A 106 -5.38 10.13 -6.03
CA SER A 106 -4.48 8.97 -5.94
C SER A 106 -3.20 9.23 -6.72
N HIS A 107 -2.13 8.59 -6.28
CA HIS A 107 -0.86 8.53 -6.98
C HIS A 107 -0.31 7.11 -6.92
N GLY A 108 0.52 6.76 -7.90
CA GLY A 108 1.23 5.48 -7.92
C GLY A 108 2.18 5.32 -6.73
N ALA A 109 2.89 4.19 -6.71
CA ALA A 109 3.82 3.89 -5.64
C ALA A 109 4.92 4.97 -5.52
N ILE A 110 5.07 5.53 -4.31
CA ILE A 110 6.10 6.51 -3.98
C ILE A 110 7.22 5.77 -3.25
N VAL A 111 8.45 5.92 -3.74
CA VAL A 111 9.65 5.34 -3.11
C VAL A 111 9.84 5.98 -1.73
N ALA A 112 10.07 5.16 -0.72
CA ALA A 112 10.31 5.64 0.62
C ALA A 112 11.69 6.31 0.73
N ASP A 113 11.72 7.54 1.26
CA ASP A 113 12.91 8.16 1.81
C ASP A 113 12.75 8.25 3.34
N PRO A 114 13.10 7.18 4.08
CA PRO A 114 12.83 7.10 5.51
C PRO A 114 13.68 8.06 6.35
N TYR A 115 14.76 8.58 5.79
CA TYR A 115 15.67 9.48 6.49
C TYR A 115 15.40 10.95 6.16
N LEU A 116 14.77 11.25 5.02
CA LEU A 116 14.31 12.58 4.60
C LEU A 116 15.37 13.67 4.84
N VAL A 117 16.65 13.33 4.59
CA VAL A 117 17.79 14.21 4.82
C VAL A 117 18.07 15.14 3.64
N GLY A 118 17.40 14.92 2.51
CA GLY A 118 17.48 15.80 1.34
C GLY A 118 16.57 17.00 1.46
N THR A 119 17.08 18.19 1.14
CA THR A 119 16.23 19.36 0.87
C THR A 119 15.34 19.01 -0.31
N LEU A 120 14.02 18.93 -0.11
CA LEU A 120 13.07 18.78 -1.21
C LEU A 120 13.38 19.89 -2.23
N ALA A 121 13.78 19.51 -3.45
CA ALA A 121 13.94 20.47 -4.52
C ALA A 121 12.61 21.23 -4.64
N SER A 122 12.66 22.57 -4.50
CA SER A 122 11.49 23.43 -4.62
C SER A 122 10.80 23.11 -5.94
N GLN A 123 9.60 22.52 -5.88
CA GLN A 123 8.75 22.44 -7.06
C GLN A 123 8.21 23.84 -7.35
N PRO A 124 8.20 24.29 -8.62
CA PRO A 124 7.59 25.57 -8.97
C PRO A 124 6.13 25.58 -8.51
N VAL A 125 5.80 26.55 -7.67
CA VAL A 125 4.45 26.73 -7.10
C VAL A 125 3.45 26.94 -8.24
N PRO A 126 2.42 26.10 -8.41
CA PRO A 126 1.39 26.36 -9.40
C PRO A 126 0.66 27.66 -9.03
N HIS A 127 0.50 28.56 -10.00
CA HIS A 127 -0.28 29.79 -9.84
C HIS A 127 -1.77 29.44 -9.68
N LEU A 128 -2.21 29.22 -8.43
CA LEU A 128 -3.62 29.07 -8.11
C LEU A 128 -4.32 30.42 -8.32
N ARG A 129 -5.23 30.49 -9.30
CA ARG A 129 -6.16 31.62 -9.45
C ARG A 129 -7.45 31.30 -8.71
N VAL A 130 -7.86 32.20 -7.82
CA VAL A 130 -9.22 32.19 -7.26
C VAL A 130 -10.18 32.59 -8.37
N VAL A 131 -11.11 31.69 -8.70
CA VAL A 131 -12.23 32.00 -9.60
C VAL A 131 -13.38 32.47 -8.72
N GLN A 132 -13.82 33.71 -8.90
CA GLN A 132 -14.97 34.32 -8.23
C GLN A 132 -16.27 33.91 -8.92
#